data_AF-H9FFW4-F1
#
_entry.id   AF-H9FFW4-F1
#
_cell.length_a   1.000
_cell.length_b   1.000
_cell.length_c   1.000
_cell.angle_alpha   90.00
_cell.angle_beta   90.00
_cell.angle_gamma   90.00
#
_symmetry.space_group_name_H-M   'P 1'
#
loop_
_entity.id
_entity.type
_entity.pdbx_description
1 polymer ?
#
loop_
_entity_poly.entity_id
_entity_poly.type
_entity_poly.pdbx_seq_one_letter_code
_entity_poly.pdbx_strand_id
1 'polypeptide(L)'
;VTPSQRDTVPLPAGGARGQLGNWMSPADFQRAVDERFPGCMQGRTMYVLPFSMGPVGSPLSRIGVQLTDSAYVVASMRIMTRLGTPVLQALGDGDFVKCLHSVGQPLTGQGK
;
A
#
# COMPACT_ATOMS: atom_id res chain seq x y z
N VAL A 1 5.10 -10.42 4.17
CA VAL A 1 6.49 -10.37 4.68
C VAL A 1 6.48 -10.93 6.08
N THR A 2 6.87 -12.18 6.24
CA THR A 2 6.89 -12.89 7.53
C THR A 2 8.32 -13.36 7.82
N PRO A 3 8.75 -13.47 9.08
CA PRO A 3 10.08 -13.98 9.40
C PRO A 3 10.32 -15.39 8.86
N SER A 4 9.31 -16.28 8.94
CA SER A 4 9.37 -17.64 8.40
C SER A 4 8.62 -17.71 7.06
N GLN A 5 9.26 -18.34 6.07
CA GLN A 5 8.66 -18.60 4.75
C GLN A 5 7.41 -19.48 4.83
N ARG A 6 7.42 -20.47 5.73
CA ARG A 6 6.33 -21.44 5.88
C ARG A 6 5.02 -20.81 6.36
N ASP A 7 5.10 -19.62 6.96
CA ASP A 7 3.93 -18.87 7.41
C ASP A 7 3.20 -18.18 6.25
N THR A 8 3.86 -18.03 5.08
CA THR A 8 3.27 -17.39 3.89
C THR A 8 2.98 -18.40 2.78
N VAL A 9 3.89 -19.34 2.52
CA VAL A 9 3.75 -20.31 1.41
C VAL A 9 4.13 -21.73 1.84
N PRO A 10 3.41 -22.76 1.36
CA PRO A 10 3.87 -24.14 1.46
C PRO A 10 5.19 -24.33 0.72
N LEU A 11 6.05 -25.21 1.25
CA LEU A 11 7.28 -25.62 0.56
C LEU A 11 6.98 -26.86 -0.29
N PRO A 12 7.03 -26.76 -1.63
CA PRO A 12 6.75 -27.89 -2.50
C PRO A 12 7.81 -28.98 -2.36
N ALA A 13 7.40 -30.24 -2.43
CA ALA A 13 8.33 -31.36 -2.49
C ALA A 13 9.09 -31.38 -3.83
N GLY A 14 10.31 -31.93 -3.84
CA GLY A 14 11.07 -32.17 -5.07
C GLY A 14 11.58 -30.91 -5.78
N GLY A 15 11.62 -29.75 -5.11
CA GLY A 15 12.14 -28.51 -5.70
C GLY A 15 11.21 -27.85 -6.72
N ALA A 16 9.95 -28.27 -6.80
CA ALA A 16 8.95 -27.64 -7.66
C ALA A 16 8.71 -26.18 -7.25
N ARG A 17 8.41 -25.31 -8.23
CA ARG A 17 8.06 -23.91 -7.96
C ARG A 17 6.62 -23.81 -7.42
N GLY A 18 6.46 -23.18 -6.26
CA GLY A 18 5.15 -22.97 -5.64
C GLY A 18 4.26 -22.03 -6.47
N GLN A 19 2.96 -22.31 -6.51
CA GLN A 19 1.94 -21.51 -7.23
C GLN A 19 1.03 -20.69 -6.31
N LEU A 20 1.15 -20.87 -5.00
CA LEU A 20 0.27 -20.25 -3.99
C LEU A 20 0.78 -18.89 -3.48
N GLY A 21 1.92 -18.42 -4.00
CA GLY A 21 2.49 -17.12 -3.65
C GLY A 21 4.01 -17.11 -3.78
N ASN A 22 4.58 -15.91 -3.66
CA ASN A 22 6.02 -15.72 -3.53
C ASN A 22 6.30 -15.15 -2.14
N TRP A 23 7.33 -15.65 -1.48
CA TRP A 23 7.78 -15.14 -0.20
C TRP A 23 9.04 -14.28 -0.37
N MET A 24 9.15 -13.26 0.48
CA MET A 24 10.31 -12.37 0.60
C MET A 24 10.57 -12.15 2.08
N SER A 25 11.83 -12.27 2.49
CA SER A 25 12.24 -12.05 3.88
C SER A 25 12.04 -10.58 4.28
N PRO A 26 11.87 -10.27 5.58
CA PRO A 26 11.79 -8.87 6.04
C PRO A 26 13.02 -8.03 5.66
N ALA A 27 14.22 -8.60 5.73
CA ALA A 27 15.45 -7.91 5.39
C ALA A 27 15.54 -7.59 3.88
N ASP A 28 15.16 -8.54 3.02
CA ASP A 28 15.16 -8.32 1.57
C ASP A 28 14.08 -7.32 1.15
N PHE A 29 12.91 -7.38 1.81
CA PHE A 29 11.84 -6.41 1.61
C PHE A 29 12.29 -4.99 1.99
N GLN A 30 12.91 -4.84 3.16
CA GLN A 30 13.40 -3.53 3.60
C GLN A 30 14.45 -2.97 2.64
N ARG A 31 15.43 -3.78 2.25
CA ARG A 31 16.43 -3.39 1.24
C ARG A 31 15.77 -2.97 -0.07
N ALA A 32 14.76 -3.71 -0.52
CA ALA A 32 14.05 -3.37 -1.75
C ALA A 32 13.31 -2.03 -1.64
N VAL A 33 12.73 -1.72 -0.47
CA VAL A 33 12.09 -0.43 -0.18
C VAL A 33 13.12 0.69 -0.19
N ASP A 34 14.24 0.51 0.52
CA ASP A 34 15.31 1.52 0.64
C ASP A 34 15.97 1.83 -0.71
N GLU A 35 15.99 0.87 -1.63
CA GLU A 35 16.47 1.09 -3.00
C GLU A 35 15.50 1.90 -3.89
N ARG A 36 14.18 1.80 -3.63
CA ARG A 36 13.15 2.24 -4.60
C ARG A 36 12.38 3.48 -4.17
N PHE A 37 12.14 3.66 -2.87
CA PHE A 37 11.27 4.73 -2.37
C PHE A 37 11.95 6.06 -2.06
N PRO A 38 13.23 6.14 -1.68
CA PRO A 38 13.87 7.45 -1.47
C PRO A 38 13.80 8.32 -2.74
N GLY A 39 13.20 9.50 -2.61
CA GLY A 39 13.05 10.45 -3.73
C GLY A 39 12.03 10.07 -4.81
N CYS A 40 11.32 8.93 -4.70
CA CYS A 40 10.46 8.42 -5.79
C CYS A 40 9.31 9.35 -6.19
N MET A 41 8.87 10.22 -5.28
CA MET A 41 7.79 11.19 -5.50
C MET A 41 8.30 12.63 -5.73
N GLN A 42 9.61 12.84 -5.93
CA GLN A 42 10.15 14.19 -6.08
C GLN A 42 9.45 14.93 -7.23
N GLY A 43 9.02 16.16 -6.95
CA GLY A 43 8.28 16.99 -7.92
C GLY A 43 6.83 16.55 -8.16
N ARG A 44 6.32 15.53 -7.46
CA ARG A 44 4.92 15.09 -7.54
C ARG A 44 4.16 15.40 -6.25
N THR A 45 2.84 15.55 -6.37
CA THR A 45 1.95 15.64 -5.21
C THR A 45 1.81 14.25 -4.57
N MET A 46 2.13 14.13 -3.28
CA MET A 46 1.75 12.97 -2.49
C MET A 46 0.35 13.16 -1.92
N TYR A 47 -0.60 12.36 -2.38
CA TYR A 47 -1.97 12.33 -1.88
C TYR A 47 -2.10 11.43 -0.66
N VAL A 48 -2.89 11.85 0.32
CA VAL A 48 -3.24 11.07 1.51
C VAL A 48 -4.72 10.70 1.43
N LEU A 49 -5.01 9.41 1.34
CA LEU A 49 -6.33 8.88 1.03
C LEU A 49 -6.86 8.04 2.20
N PRO A 50 -7.60 8.62 3.17
CA PRO A 50 -8.32 7.83 4.16
C PRO A 50 -9.53 7.15 3.51
N PHE A 51 -9.61 5.82 3.61
CA PHE A 51 -10.68 5.03 3.03
C PHE A 51 -11.20 3.93 3.98
N SER A 52 -12.46 3.54 3.78
CA SER A 52 -13.12 2.44 4.49
C SER A 52 -13.50 1.33 3.52
N MET A 53 -13.09 0.10 3.85
CA MET A 53 -13.58 -1.12 3.23
C MET A 53 -14.86 -1.56 3.95
N GLY A 54 -16.00 -1.33 3.30
CA GLY A 54 -17.34 -1.51 3.88
C GLY A 54 -17.97 -0.18 4.34
N PRO A 55 -19.24 -0.21 4.79
CA PRO A 55 -19.92 0.98 5.29
C PRO A 55 -19.16 1.61 6.46
N VAL A 56 -19.02 2.94 6.44
CA VAL A 56 -18.31 3.68 7.50
C VAL A 56 -19.01 3.48 8.84
N GLY A 57 -18.24 3.14 9.89
CA GLY A 57 -18.77 2.87 11.23
C GLY A 57 -19.32 1.46 11.43
N SER A 58 -19.32 0.60 10.39
CA SER A 58 -19.69 -0.81 10.56
C SER A 58 -18.64 -1.53 11.43
N PRO A 59 -19.04 -2.42 12.35
CA PRO A 59 -18.10 -3.20 13.18
C PRO A 59 -17.24 -4.17 12.35
N LEU A 60 -17.64 -4.47 11.11
CA LEU A 60 -16.89 -5.30 10.17
C LEU A 60 -16.03 -4.48 9.20
N SER A 61 -16.19 -3.14 9.20
CA SER A 61 -15.40 -2.28 8.31
C SER A 61 -13.94 -2.23 8.75
N ARG A 62 -13.06 -1.99 7.78
CA ARG A 62 -11.63 -1.77 8.03
C ARG A 62 -11.22 -0.46 7.39
N ILE A 63 -10.57 0.39 8.17
CA ILE A 63 -10.05 1.67 7.72
C ILE A 63 -8.59 1.49 7.28
N GLY A 64 -8.26 2.11 6.16
CA GLY A 64 -6.89 2.23 5.67
C GLY A 64 -6.58 3.66 5.26
N VAL A 65 -5.29 3.99 5.21
CA VAL A 65 -4.80 5.24 4.63
C VAL A 65 -3.80 4.89 3.56
N GLN A 66 -4.09 5.32 2.33
CA GLN A 66 -3.20 5.13 1.19
C GLN A 66 -2.45 6.41 0.85
N LEU A 67 -1.13 6.32 0.79
CA LEU A 67 -0.26 7.32 0.20
C LEU A 67 -0.02 6.96 -1.27
N THR A 68 -0.19 7.93 -2.17
CA THR A 68 0.06 7.74 -3.61
C THR A 68 0.50 9.03 -4.27
N ASP A 69 1.35 8.96 -5.28
CA ASP A 69 1.72 10.08 -6.16
C ASP A 69 0.95 10.08 -7.50
N SER A 70 -0.09 9.24 -7.61
CA SER A 70 -0.90 9.07 -8.81
C SER A 70 -2.33 9.60 -8.64
N ALA A 71 -2.67 10.66 -9.36
CA ALA A 71 -4.04 11.19 -9.42
C ALA A 71 -5.05 10.17 -9.98
N TYR A 72 -4.62 9.27 -10.85
CA TYR A 72 -5.45 8.16 -11.33
C TYR A 72 -5.85 7.23 -10.19
N VAL A 73 -4.89 6.85 -9.32
CA VAL A 73 -5.19 6.02 -8.13
C VAL A 73 -6.18 6.73 -7.22
N VAL A 74 -6.04 8.05 -7.01
CA VAL A 74 -6.98 8.85 -6.21
C VAL A 74 -8.41 8.75 -6.78
N ALA A 75 -8.57 8.97 -8.08
CA ALA A 75 -9.88 8.93 -8.74
C ALA A 75 -10.52 7.54 -8.67
N SER A 76 -9.76 6.47 -8.94
CA SER A 76 -10.26 5.10 -8.85
C SER A 76 -10.60 4.71 -7.41
N MET A 77 -9.77 5.10 -6.44
CA MET A 77 -10.04 4.83 -5.02
C MET A 77 -11.33 5.50 -4.54
N ARG A 78 -11.63 6.70 -5.04
CA ARG A 78 -12.89 7.39 -4.75
C ARG A 78 -14.13 6.61 -5.21
N ILE A 79 -14.02 5.84 -6.29
CA ILE A 79 -15.11 5.00 -6.83
C ILE A 79 -15.17 3.67 -6.07
N MET A 80 -14.02 3.02 -5.89
CA MET A 80 -13.94 1.65 -5.36
C MET A 80 -14.15 1.57 -3.84
N THR A 81 -13.95 2.66 -3.11
CA THR A 81 -13.99 2.69 -1.65
C THR A 81 -14.81 3.87 -1.13
N ARG A 82 -15.16 3.85 0.17
CA ARG A 82 -15.68 5.05 0.83
C ARG A 82 -14.48 5.87 1.25
N LEU A 83 -14.32 7.06 0.71
CA LEU A 83 -13.10 7.87 0.85
C LEU A 83 -13.40 9.26 1.43
N GLY A 84 -12.48 9.79 2.23
CA GLY A 84 -12.46 11.20 2.64
C GLY A 84 -12.90 11.44 4.09
N THR A 85 -13.39 12.64 4.37
CA THR A 85 -13.65 13.16 5.72
C THR A 85 -14.45 12.24 6.63
N PRO A 86 -15.56 11.60 6.20
CA PRO A 86 -16.32 10.71 7.07
C PRO A 86 -15.50 9.53 7.59
N VAL A 87 -14.54 9.03 6.80
CA VAL A 87 -13.64 7.95 7.21
C VAL A 87 -12.63 8.47 8.23
N LEU A 88 -12.06 9.65 8.00
CA LEU A 88 -11.10 10.25 8.94
C LEU A 88 -11.75 10.54 10.30
N GLN A 89 -13.00 11.00 10.30
CA GLN A 89 -13.79 11.18 11.52
C GLN A 89 -14.07 9.86 12.23
N ALA A 90 -14.44 8.81 11.48
CA ALA A 90 -14.65 7.48 12.04
C ALA A 90 -13.36 6.82 12.55
N LEU A 91 -12.20 7.17 11.96
CA LEU A 91 -10.90 6.71 12.42
C LEU A 91 -10.53 7.28 13.79
N GLY A 92 -10.70 8.60 13.98
CA GLY A 92 -10.23 9.27 15.20
C GLY A 92 -8.75 8.96 15.47
N ASP A 93 -8.45 8.49 16.68
CA ASP A 93 -7.12 8.03 17.09
C ASP A 93 -6.93 6.50 16.96
N GLY A 94 -7.82 5.84 16.23
CA GLY A 94 -7.81 4.39 16.04
C GLY A 94 -6.72 3.90 15.07
N ASP A 95 -6.54 2.58 15.04
CA ASP A 95 -5.62 1.92 14.13
C ASP A 95 -6.16 1.85 12.68
N PHE A 96 -5.24 1.88 11.72
CA PHE A 96 -5.56 1.75 10.30
C PHE A 96 -4.50 0.95 9.55
N VAL A 97 -4.91 0.40 8.40
CA VAL A 97 -3.98 -0.27 7.48
C VAL A 97 -3.17 0.77 6.72
N LYS A 98 -1.85 0.73 6.86
CA LYS A 98 -0.90 1.60 6.15
C LYS A 98 -0.69 1.08 4.73
N CYS A 99 -1.08 1.87 3.73
CA CYS A 99 -0.88 1.53 2.32
C CYS A 99 0.06 2.56 1.67
N LEU A 100 1.20 2.12 1.15
CA LEU A 100 2.17 2.98 0.48
C LEU A 100 2.26 2.61 -1.01
N HIS A 101 2.09 3.59 -1.88
CA HIS A 101 2.17 3.42 -3.32
C HIS A 101 2.94 4.59 -3.95
N SER A 102 3.78 4.32 -4.94
CA SER A 102 4.36 5.32 -5.84
C SER A 102 4.42 4.75 -7.25
N VAL A 103 4.28 5.60 -8.26
CA VAL A 103 4.52 5.23 -9.67
C VAL A 103 6.01 5.04 -9.98
N GLY A 104 6.92 5.51 -9.10
CA GLY A 104 8.36 5.34 -9.23
C GLY A 104 8.99 6.15 -10.37
N GLN A 105 8.47 7.34 -10.65
CA GLN A 105 8.91 8.21 -11.76
C GLN A 105 9.07 9.67 -11.31
N PRO A 106 10.08 10.02 -10.50
CA PRO A 106 10.25 11.38 -9.99
C PRO A 106 10.45 12.41 -11.11
N LEU A 107 9.93 13.62 -10.91
CA LEU A 107 10.06 14.74 -11.85
C LEU A 107 11.35 15.53 -11.52
N THR A 108 12.49 15.01 -11.93
CA THR A 108 13.79 15.68 -11.82
C THR A 108 14.06 16.53 -13.06
N GLY A 109 13.49 17.74 -13.12
CA GLY A 109 14.01 18.83 -13.96
C GLY A 109 14.06 18.62 -15.48
N GLN A 110 13.18 17.83 -16.09
CA GLN A 110 12.90 17.95 -17.54
C GLN A 110 11.46 18.41 -17.78
N GLY A 111 11.29 19.71 -17.64
CA GLY A 111 10.15 20.48 -18.10
C GLY A 111 10.64 21.90 -18.39
N LYS A 112 11.19 22.09 -19.60
CA LYS A 112 11.07 23.38 -20.29
C LYS A 112 9.61 23.60 -20.65
#